data_AF-A0A6A2XH59-F1
#
_entry.id   AF-A0A6A2XH59-F1
#
_cell.length_a   1.000
_cell.length_b   1.000
_cell.length_c   1.000
_cell.angle_alpha   90.00
_cell.angle_beta   90.00
_cell.angle_gamma   90.00
#
_symmetry.space_group_name_H-M   'P 1'
#
loop_
_entity.id
_entity.type
_entity.pdbx_description
1 polymer ?
#
loop_
_entity_poly.entity_id
_entity_poly.type
_entity_poly.pdbx_seq_one_letter_code
_entity_poly.pdbx_strand_id
1 'polypeptide(L)'
;MGAALNHGGRTVFLEEDKAWIQQMKQKFPGLEYHRILHESSPIDALLETGTKEESCRVVSDPRFSKCELAHKGFSSEIYDVKWDLIMVDAPTGFHDEAPGRMNAIYTAGLMARTEKRGRPMFSCMM
;
A
#
# COMPACT_ATOMS: atom_id res chain seq x y z
N MET A 1 17.15 3.43 11.28
CA MET A 1 17.66 2.32 10.45
C MET A 1 17.28 2.44 8.97
N GLY A 2 16.16 3.07 8.57
CA GLY A 2 15.82 3.27 7.15
C GLY A 2 16.56 4.41 6.41
N ALA A 3 16.96 5.49 7.10
CA ALA A 3 17.61 6.65 6.46
C ALA A 3 18.97 6.35 5.80
N ALA A 4 19.65 5.27 6.23
CA ALA A 4 20.92 4.85 5.63
C ALA A 4 20.75 4.06 4.32
N LEU A 5 19.58 3.42 4.11
CA LEU A 5 19.30 2.59 2.93
C LEU A 5 18.85 3.43 1.72
N ASN A 6 18.24 4.59 1.96
CA ASN A 6 17.74 5.50 0.92
C ASN A 6 18.36 6.89 1.05
N HIS A 7 19.69 6.99 1.02
CA HIS A 7 20.40 8.25 1.22
C HIS A 7 20.06 9.27 0.12
N GLY A 8 19.46 10.41 0.49
CA GLY A 8 19.03 11.45 -0.45
C GLY A 8 17.74 11.13 -1.20
N GLY A 9 17.13 9.97 -0.98
CA GLY A 9 15.82 9.62 -1.51
C GLY A 9 14.69 9.92 -0.53
N ARG A 10 13.46 9.81 -1.03
CA ARG A 10 12.24 9.97 -0.23
C ARG A 10 11.78 8.62 0.30
N THR A 11 11.56 8.53 1.61
CA THR A 11 10.99 7.35 2.27
C THR A 11 9.72 7.75 3.01
N VAL A 12 8.63 7.04 2.74
CA VAL A 12 7.33 7.27 3.37
C VAL A 12 6.82 5.99 4.01
N PHE A 13 6.36 6.09 5.25
CA PHE A 13 5.72 5.01 5.98
C PHE A 13 4.21 5.19 5.97
N LEU A 14 3.49 4.14 5.57
CA LEU A 14 2.03 4.07 5.62
C LEU A 14 1.65 3.10 6.73
N GLU A 15 0.97 3.59 7.78
CA GLU A 15 0.72 2.80 9.01
C GLU A 15 -0.68 3.08 9.56
N GLU A 16 -1.33 2.10 10.20
CA GLU A 16 -2.69 2.25 10.75
C GLU A 16 -2.70 2.70 12.21
N ASP A 17 -1.71 2.26 12.99
CA ASP A 17 -1.59 2.56 14.41
C ASP A 17 -1.09 4.00 14.65
N LYS A 18 -2.03 4.85 15.08
CA LYS A 18 -1.75 6.24 15.43
C LYS A 18 -0.74 6.38 16.58
N ALA A 19 -0.79 5.51 17.58
CA ALA A 19 0.11 5.57 18.73
C ALA A 19 1.54 5.20 18.30
N TRP A 20 1.68 4.16 17.48
CA TRP A 20 2.97 3.80 16.89
C TRP A 20 3.54 4.94 16.04
N ILE A 21 2.73 5.56 15.17
CA ILE A 21 3.15 6.71 14.37
C ILE A 21 3.65 7.86 15.25
N GLN A 22 2.91 8.19 16.32
CA GLN A 22 3.30 9.27 17.23
C GLN A 22 4.63 8.97 17.95
N GLN A 23 4.82 7.74 18.39
CA GLN A 23 6.07 7.29 19.00
C GLN A 23 7.25 7.39 18.02
N MET A 24 7.06 6.95 16.77
CA MET A 24 8.12 6.98 15.76
C MET A 24 8.43 8.40 15.28
N LYS A 25 7.46 9.30 15.24
CA LYS A 25 7.70 10.73 14.97
C LYS A 25 8.57 11.39 16.05
N GLN A 26 8.42 11.01 17.31
CA GLN A 26 9.28 11.51 18.39
C GLN A 26 10.71 10.95 18.26
N LYS A 27 10.85 9.67 17.90
CA LYS A 27 12.15 9.01 17.78
C LYS A 27 12.91 9.38 16.50
N PHE A 28 12.20 9.61 15.40
CA PHE A 28 12.74 9.87 14.07
C PHE A 28 11.93 10.98 13.38
N PRO A 29 12.09 12.25 13.79
CA PRO A 29 11.30 13.37 13.28
C PRO A 29 11.55 13.71 11.81
N GLY A 30 12.68 13.27 11.24
CA GLY A 30 13.00 13.47 9.82
C GLY A 30 12.36 12.46 8.85
N LEU A 31 11.54 11.52 9.35
CA LEU A 31 10.84 10.55 8.52
C LEU A 31 9.37 10.96 8.32
N GLU A 32 8.83 10.62 7.14
CA GLU A 32 7.46 10.92 6.76
C GLU A 32 6.55 9.72 7.09
N TYR A 33 5.42 9.99 7.75
CA TYR A 33 4.44 8.97 8.15
C TYR A 33 3.02 9.43 7.81
N HIS A 34 2.26 8.59 7.12
CA HIS A 34 0.83 8.78 6.87
C HIS A 34 0.02 7.69 7.54
N ARG A 35 -1.09 8.10 8.13
CA ARG A 35 -2.04 7.15 8.68
C ARG A 35 -2.93 6.60 7.57
N ILE A 36 -3.05 5.29 7.49
CA ILE A 36 -4.00 4.61 6.61
C ILE A 36 -5.10 3.94 7.44
N LEU A 37 -6.25 3.69 6.83
CA LEU A 37 -7.37 3.00 7.45
C LEU A 37 -7.69 1.76 6.62
N HIS A 38 -7.61 0.59 7.24
CA HIS A 38 -8.06 -0.65 6.59
C HIS A 38 -9.57 -0.82 6.77
N GLU A 39 -10.22 -1.19 5.67
CA GLU A 39 -11.56 -1.77 5.72
C GLU A 39 -11.40 -3.26 6.08
N SER A 40 -12.11 -3.69 7.12
CA SER A 40 -12.08 -5.07 7.58
C SER A 40 -13.07 -5.92 6.77
N SER A 41 -12.64 -6.36 5.59
CA SER A 41 -13.38 -7.37 4.83
C SER A 41 -12.83 -8.77 5.14
N PRO A 42 -13.69 -9.80 5.27
CA PRO A 42 -13.25 -11.17 5.45
C PRO A 42 -12.32 -11.64 4.33
N ILE A 43 -11.27 -12.37 4.68
CA ILE A 43 -10.25 -12.91 3.76
C ILE A 43 -10.89 -13.70 2.60
N ASP A 44 -11.84 -14.58 2.90
CA ASP A 44 -12.51 -15.40 1.89
C ASP A 44 -13.29 -14.56 0.87
N ALA A 45 -13.98 -13.53 1.33
CA ALA A 45 -14.70 -12.61 0.46
C ALA A 45 -13.72 -11.85 -0.46
N LEU A 46 -12.58 -11.41 0.07
CA LEU A 46 -11.55 -10.72 -0.72
C LEU A 46 -10.92 -11.62 -1.79
N LEU A 47 -10.67 -12.89 -1.48
CA LEU A 47 -10.15 -13.88 -2.43
C LEU A 47 -11.15 -14.17 -3.56
N GLU A 48 -12.42 -14.31 -3.20
CA GLU A 48 -13.51 -14.51 -4.16
C GLU A 48 -13.63 -13.29 -5.10
N THR A 49 -13.67 -12.09 -4.53
CA THR A 49 -13.71 -10.82 -5.27
C THR A 49 -12.54 -10.71 -6.24
N GLY A 50 -11.31 -10.93 -5.78
CA GLY A 50 -10.11 -10.85 -6.63
C GLY A 50 -10.11 -11.82 -7.82
N THR A 51 -10.80 -12.95 -7.68
CA THR A 51 -10.86 -13.99 -8.72
C THR A 51 -12.02 -13.78 -9.70
N LYS A 52 -13.19 -13.39 -9.21
CA LYS A 52 -14.45 -13.32 -9.97
C LYS A 52 -14.70 -11.95 -10.59
N GLU A 53 -14.30 -10.87 -9.93
CA GLU A 53 -14.59 -9.52 -10.41
C GLU A 53 -13.65 -9.11 -11.53
N GLU A 54 -14.21 -8.87 -12.72
CA GLU A 54 -13.44 -8.38 -13.87
C GLU A 54 -12.80 -7.01 -13.57
N SER A 55 -13.43 -6.23 -12.68
CA SER A 55 -12.87 -4.96 -12.22
C SER A 55 -11.53 -5.09 -11.50
N CYS A 56 -11.21 -6.27 -10.94
CA CYS A 56 -9.93 -6.57 -10.30
C CYS A 56 -8.84 -7.01 -11.28
N ARG A 57 -9.17 -7.20 -12.56
CA ARG A 57 -8.22 -7.55 -13.64
C ARG A 57 -7.77 -6.34 -14.45
N VAL A 58 -8.55 -5.26 -14.40
CA VAL A 58 -8.25 -4.01 -15.10
C VAL A 58 -7.13 -3.27 -14.37
N VAL A 59 -6.06 -2.95 -15.10
CA VAL A 59 -5.01 -2.06 -14.60
C VAL A 59 -5.48 -0.61 -14.79
N SER A 60 -5.75 0.06 -13.68
CA SER A 60 -6.14 1.46 -13.63
C SER A 60 -5.54 2.15 -12.42
N ASP A 61 -5.65 3.48 -12.39
CA ASP A 61 -5.31 4.26 -11.19
C ASP A 61 -6.06 3.71 -9.95
N PRO A 62 -5.35 3.33 -8.87
CA PRO A 62 -5.98 2.77 -7.68
C PRO A 62 -7.06 3.68 -7.06
N ARG A 63 -6.94 5.00 -7.21
CA ARG A 63 -7.92 5.99 -6.72
C ARG A 63 -9.31 5.78 -7.31
N PHE A 64 -9.37 5.28 -8.54
CA PHE A 64 -10.60 5.09 -9.30
C PHE A 64 -10.93 3.62 -9.54
N SER A 65 -10.15 2.70 -8.96
CA SER A 65 -10.38 1.28 -9.08
C SER A 65 -11.74 0.90 -8.47
N LYS A 66 -12.51 0.11 -9.23
CA LYS A 66 -13.77 -0.47 -8.74
C LYS A 66 -13.56 -1.74 -7.93
N CYS A 67 -12.37 -2.35 -8.00
CA CYS A 67 -12.04 -3.54 -7.23
C CYS A 67 -11.91 -3.20 -5.74
N GLU A 68 -12.54 -4.01 -4.88
CA GLU A 68 -12.52 -3.85 -3.42
C GLU A 68 -11.11 -4.02 -2.82
N LEU A 69 -10.25 -4.83 -3.47
CA LEU A 69 -8.86 -5.03 -3.06
C LEU A 69 -8.00 -3.75 -3.18
N ALA A 70 -8.43 -2.75 -3.96
CA ALA A 70 -7.69 -1.51 -4.11
C ALA A 70 -7.92 -0.60 -2.90
N HIS A 71 -6.85 -0.26 -2.20
CA HIS A 71 -6.90 0.68 -1.09
C HIS A 71 -7.10 2.12 -1.60
N LYS A 72 -8.14 2.80 -1.11
CA LYS A 72 -8.58 4.13 -1.56
C LYS A 72 -8.22 5.28 -0.60
N GLY A 73 -7.54 4.97 0.51
CA GLY A 73 -7.30 5.90 1.61
C GLY A 73 -5.96 6.64 1.60
N PHE A 74 -5.12 6.50 0.56
CA PHE A 74 -3.84 7.20 0.57
C PHE A 74 -3.99 8.69 0.22
N SER A 75 -3.05 9.51 0.69
CA SER A 75 -2.92 10.89 0.21
C SER A 75 -2.63 10.91 -1.29
N SER A 76 -3.13 11.92 -2.02
CA SER A 76 -2.91 12.07 -3.47
C SER A 76 -1.43 12.00 -3.85
N GLU A 77 -0.57 12.53 -2.99
CA GLU A 77 0.88 12.51 -3.17
C GLU A 77 1.46 11.09 -3.29
N ILE A 78 0.93 10.13 -2.52
CA ILE A 78 1.36 8.72 -2.59
C ILE A 78 1.02 8.13 -3.97
N TYR A 79 -0.14 8.48 -4.50
CA TYR A 79 -0.59 8.05 -5.82
C TYR A 79 0.12 8.77 -6.95
N ASP A 80 0.63 9.99 -6.75
CA ASP A 80 1.25 10.81 -7.81
C ASP A 80 2.77 10.58 -7.91
N VAL A 81 3.42 10.11 -6.85
CA VAL A 81 4.83 9.69 -6.85
C VAL A 81 5.03 8.37 -7.61
N LYS A 82 6.16 8.24 -8.31
CA LYS A 82 6.64 6.96 -8.86
C LYS A 82 7.58 6.34 -7.82
N TRP A 83 7.20 5.19 -7.26
CA TRP A 83 7.97 4.50 -6.23
C TRP A 83 8.88 3.45 -6.86
N ASP A 84 10.19 3.54 -6.60
CA ASP A 84 11.16 2.54 -7.07
C ASP A 84 11.08 1.22 -6.27
N LEU A 85 10.66 1.31 -5.01
CA LEU A 85 10.47 0.19 -4.11
C LEU A 85 9.21 0.42 -3.28
N ILE A 86 8.36 -0.60 -3.20
CA ILE A 86 7.24 -0.66 -2.26
C ILE A 86 7.47 -1.90 -1.40
N MET A 87 7.60 -1.71 -0.10
CA MET A 87 7.76 -2.79 0.87
C MET A 87 6.44 -2.98 1.61
N VAL A 88 5.92 -4.20 1.62
CA VAL A 88 4.68 -4.57 2.33
C VAL A 88 5.04 -5.42 3.54
N ASP A 89 4.81 -4.90 4.74
CA ASP A 89 5.08 -5.62 6.00
C ASP A 89 3.89 -6.52 6.41
N ALA A 90 4.14 -7.46 7.32
CA ALA A 90 3.11 -8.31 7.91
C ALA A 90 2.27 -7.52 8.94
N PRO A 91 0.92 -7.58 8.85
CA PRO A 91 0.06 -7.02 9.88
C PRO A 91 0.29 -7.78 11.19
N THR A 92 -0.03 -7.12 12.30
CA THR A 92 0.06 -7.67 13.66
C THR A 92 -0.98 -8.76 13.95
N GLY A 93 -1.97 -8.96 13.07
CA GLY A 93 -3.09 -9.88 13.27
C GLY A 93 -2.80 -11.33 12.88
N PHE A 94 -3.02 -12.26 13.81
CA PHE A 94 -2.89 -13.72 13.61
C PHE A 94 -4.24 -14.45 13.56
N HIS A 95 -5.34 -13.73 13.32
CA HIS A 95 -6.72 -14.23 13.45
C HIS A 95 -7.50 -13.91 12.17
N ASP A 96 -8.51 -14.72 11.85
CA ASP A 96 -9.21 -14.69 10.55
C ASP A 96 -9.97 -13.37 10.29
N GLU A 97 -10.35 -12.65 11.36
CA GLU A 97 -11.02 -11.34 11.27
C GLU A 97 -10.05 -10.16 11.22
N ALA A 98 -8.74 -10.39 11.40
CA ALA A 98 -7.76 -9.32 11.37
C ALA A 98 -7.46 -8.89 9.92
N PRO A 99 -7.21 -7.60 9.66
CA PRO A 99 -6.86 -7.12 8.32
C PRO A 99 -5.61 -7.84 7.79
N GLY A 100 -5.77 -8.55 6.68
CA GLY A 100 -4.66 -9.23 5.99
C GLY A 100 -3.83 -8.30 5.11
N ARG A 101 -2.83 -8.87 4.43
CA ARG A 101 -1.97 -8.13 3.46
C ARG A 101 -2.57 -7.97 2.08
N MET A 102 -3.76 -8.54 1.81
CA MET A 102 -4.30 -8.62 0.45
C MET A 102 -4.48 -7.24 -0.19
N ASN A 103 -5.06 -6.29 0.54
CA ASN A 103 -5.28 -4.93 0.01
C ASN A 103 -3.94 -4.22 -0.26
N ALA A 104 -2.97 -4.36 0.64
CA ALA A 104 -1.65 -3.77 0.48
C ALA A 104 -0.88 -4.37 -0.72
N ILE A 105 -0.84 -5.70 -0.83
CA ILE A 105 -0.20 -6.42 -1.95
C ILE A 105 -0.86 -6.07 -3.27
N TYR A 106 -2.20 -6.14 -3.33
CA TYR A 106 -2.94 -5.84 -4.55
C TYR A 106 -2.71 -4.40 -4.99
N THR A 107 -2.80 -3.44 -4.06
CA THR A 107 -2.61 -2.01 -4.37
C THR A 107 -1.18 -1.72 -4.80
N ALA A 108 -0.17 -2.31 -4.15
CA ALA A 108 1.23 -2.19 -4.56
C ALA A 108 1.43 -2.71 -6.00
N GLY A 109 0.88 -3.89 -6.30
CA GLY A 109 0.90 -4.44 -7.65
C GLY A 109 0.17 -3.58 -8.68
N LEU A 110 -0.99 -3.00 -8.32
CA LEU A 110 -1.74 -2.10 -9.19
C LEU A 110 -0.97 -0.80 -9.45
N MET A 111 -0.35 -0.21 -8.43
CA MET A 111 0.51 0.95 -8.56
C MET A 111 1.74 0.67 -9.44
N ALA A 112 2.35 -0.51 -9.31
CA ALA A 112 3.51 -0.92 -10.11
C ALA A 112 3.15 -1.15 -11.60
N ARG A 113 1.94 -1.63 -11.88
CA ARG A 113 1.45 -1.89 -13.25
C ARG A 113 0.83 -0.66 -13.92
N THR A 114 0.37 0.32 -13.15
CA THR A 114 -0.25 1.53 -13.71
C THR A 114 0.82 2.38 -14.39
N GLU A 115 0.80 2.40 -15.72
CA GLU A 115 1.70 3.27 -16.48
C GLU A 115 1.36 4.74 -16.23
N LYS A 116 2.33 5.47 -15.67
CA LYS A 116 2.37 6.93 -15.79
C LYS A 116 3.24 7.26 -16.99
N ARG A 117 2.68 7.99 -17.96
CA ARG A 117 3.29 8.34 -19.25
C ARG A 117 4.83 8.41 -19.20
N GLY A 118 5.52 7.44 -19.80
CA GLY A 118 6.89 7.65 -20.30
C GLY A 118 7.98 6.59 -20.07
N ARG A 119 7.89 5.59 -19.17
CA ARG A 119 8.92 4.51 -19.00
C ARG A 119 8.34 3.22 -18.36
N PRO A 120 8.90 2.02 -18.67
CA PRO A 120 8.26 0.74 -18.37
C PRO A 120 8.33 0.27 -16.91
N MET A 121 7.47 -0.73 -16.67
CA MET A 121 7.09 -1.52 -15.48
C MET A 121 8.19 -1.81 -14.44
N PHE A 122 7.84 -1.70 -13.15
CA PHE A 122 8.66 -2.23 -12.05
C PHE A 122 8.46 -3.74 -11.87
N SER A 123 9.54 -4.44 -11.54
CA SER A 123 9.50 -5.82 -11.01
C SER A 123 9.16 -5.75 -9.52
N CYS A 124 7.98 -6.24 -9.13
CA CYS A 124 7.59 -6.36 -7.73
C CYS A 124 8.52 -7.38 -7.05
N MET A 125 9.34 -6.94 -6.11
CA MET A 125 10.12 -7.82 -5.23
C MET A 125 9.29 -7.97 -3.95
N MET A 126 8.62 -9.12 -3.81
CA MET A 126 7.90 -9.51 -2.59
C MET A 126 8.88 -10.01 -1.53
#